data_AF-A0A1G7QVC6-F1
#
_entry.id   AF-A0A1G7QVC6-F1
#
_cell.length_a   1.000
_cell.length_b   1.000
_cell.length_c   1.000
_cell.angle_alpha   90.00
_cell.angle_beta   90.00
_cell.angle_gamma   90.00
#
_symmetry.space_group_name_H-M   'P 1'
#
loop_
_entity.id
_entity.type
_entity.pdbx_description
1 polymer ?
#
loop_
_entity_poly.entity_id
_entity_poly.type
_entity_poly.pdbx_seq_one_letter_code
_entity_poly.pdbx_strand_id
1 'polypeptide(L)'
;MSQKSGARFTEKQGQYLAFIYTYSHMFGRPPAEADMQRHFGVSPPSVHQMIVTLERNGLIRRQADTPRSIEILVPPENLPILSWLGIKPSKSL
;
A
#
# COMPACT_ATOMS: atom_id res chain seq x y z
N MET A 1 -1.31 -28.35 -3.39
CA MET A 1 -0.12 -27.63 -2.89
C MET A 1 -0.01 -26.33 -3.68
N SER A 2 -0.36 -25.18 -3.09
CA SER A 2 -0.10 -23.87 -3.70
C SER A 2 0.62 -23.03 -2.67
N GLN A 3 1.94 -22.99 -2.78
CA GLN A 3 2.77 -22.09 -1.98
C GLN A 3 2.35 -20.66 -2.37
N LYS A 4 1.70 -19.94 -1.45
CA LYS A 4 1.56 -18.49 -1.53
C LYS A 4 2.98 -17.91 -1.51
N SER A 5 3.52 -17.60 -2.67
CA SER A 5 4.69 -16.72 -2.82
C SER A 5 4.26 -15.31 -2.40
N GLY A 6 3.94 -15.13 -1.11
CA GLY A 6 3.48 -13.86 -0.57
C GLY A 6 4.54 -12.81 -0.82
N ALA A 7 4.16 -11.71 -1.47
CA ALA A 7 5.04 -10.56 -1.64
C ALA A 7 5.66 -10.22 -0.26
N ARG A 8 6.99 -10.26 -0.16
CA ARG A 8 7.69 -9.96 1.10
C ARG A 8 7.72 -8.45 1.27
N PHE A 9 6.83 -7.94 2.11
CA PHE A 9 6.88 -6.56 2.59
C PHE A 9 6.79 -6.54 4.11
N THR A 10 7.31 -5.48 4.72
CA THR A 10 7.19 -5.28 6.17
C THR A 10 5.75 -4.91 6.54
N GLU A 11 5.40 -5.03 7.83
CA GLU A 11 4.07 -4.63 8.30
C GLU A 11 3.73 -3.18 7.89
N LYS A 12 4.68 -2.26 8.04
CA LYS A 12 4.46 -0.85 7.68
C LYS A 12 4.27 -0.65 6.18
N GLN A 13 5.04 -1.35 5.35
CA GLN A 13 4.85 -1.34 3.89
C GLN A 13 3.48 -1.90 3.52
N GLY A 14 3.05 -2.98 4.18
CA GLY A 14 1.72 -3.56 4.02
C GLY A 14 0.59 -2.56 4.33
N GLN A 15 0.72 -1.77 5.40
CA GLN A 15 -0.24 -0.70 5.72
C GLN A 15 -0.34 0.35 4.61
N TYR A 16 0.79 0.78 4.04
CA TYR A 16 0.81 1.72 2.91
C TYR A 16 0.16 1.13 1.66
N LEU A 17 0.49 -0.13 1.32
CA LEU A 17 -0.11 -0.81 0.17
C LEU A 17 -1.62 -0.99 0.33
N ALA A 18 -2.08 -1.38 1.53
CA ALA A 18 -3.50 -1.49 1.84
C ALA A 18 -4.22 -0.13 1.74
N PHE A 19 -3.60 0.95 2.23
CA PHE A 19 -4.13 2.31 2.08
C PHE A 19 -4.24 2.72 0.61
N ILE A 20 -3.17 2.55 -0.18
CA ILE A 20 -3.15 2.92 -1.61
C ILE A 20 -4.24 2.17 -2.37
N TYR A 21 -4.39 0.86 -2.13
CA TYR A 21 -5.41 0.03 -2.77
C TYR A 21 -6.81 0.51 -2.41
N THR A 22 -7.08 0.67 -1.12
CA THR A 22 -8.40 1.04 -0.61
C THR A 22 -8.79 2.44 -1.05
N TYR A 23 -7.86 3.40 -1.00
CA TYR A 23 -8.07 4.75 -1.50
C TYR A 23 -8.41 4.74 -2.99
N SER A 24 -7.65 4.00 -3.80
CA SER A 24 -7.91 3.89 -5.25
C SER A 24 -9.28 3.28 -5.53
N HIS A 25 -9.68 2.27 -4.76
CA HIS A 25 -10.98 1.64 -4.89
C HIS A 25 -12.14 2.58 -4.49
N MET A 26 -11.98 3.36 -3.42
CA MET A 26 -13.02 4.27 -2.93
C MET A 26 -13.16 5.55 -3.76
N PHE A 27 -12.05 6.11 -4.25
CA PHE A 27 -12.02 7.42 -4.90
C PHE A 27 -11.76 7.37 -6.42
N GLY A 28 -11.60 6.17 -6.99
CA GLY A 28 -11.37 5.97 -8.42
C GLY A 28 -10.02 6.50 -8.93
N ARG A 29 -9.10 6.86 -8.03
CA ARG A 29 -7.75 7.38 -8.35
C ARG A 29 -6.75 7.10 -7.24
N PRO A 30 -5.45 6.94 -7.54
CA PRO A 30 -4.43 6.77 -6.52
C PRO A 30 -4.31 7.98 -5.57
N PRO A 31 -3.86 7.77 -4.32
CA PRO A 31 -3.55 8.86 -3.41
C PRO A 31 -2.35 9.67 -3.90
N ALA A 32 -2.33 10.95 -3.56
CA ALA A 32 -1.13 11.76 -3.62
C ALA A 32 -0.29 11.57 -2.34
N GLU A 33 0.98 12.01 -2.33
CA GLU A 33 1.81 11.98 -1.11
C GLU A 33 1.13 12.72 0.05
N ALA A 34 0.49 13.86 -0.21
CA ALA A 34 -0.24 14.63 0.80
C ALA A 34 -1.43 13.85 1.41
N ASP A 35 -2.06 12.95 0.67
CA ASP A 35 -3.14 12.10 1.20
C ASP A 35 -2.58 11.10 2.22
N MET A 36 -1.41 10.51 1.91
CA MET A 36 -0.68 9.62 2.81
C MET A 36 -0.12 10.35 4.03
N GLN A 37 0.41 11.56 3.86
CA GLN A 37 0.90 12.40 4.98
C GLN A 37 -0.23 12.65 5.99
N ARG A 38 -1.40 13.09 5.50
CA ARG A 38 -2.59 13.33 6.34
C ARG A 38 -3.07 12.06 7.03
N HIS A 39 -3.13 10.94 6.31
CA HIS A 39 -3.63 9.70 6.87
C HIS A 39 -2.70 9.10 7.93
N PHE A 40 -1.39 9.06 7.66
CA PHE A 40 -0.40 8.43 8.54
C PHE A 40 0.19 9.38 9.58
N GLY A 41 -0.07 10.69 9.51
CA GLY A 41 0.45 11.68 10.44
C GLY A 41 1.98 11.81 10.40
N VAL A 42 2.58 11.65 9.22
CA VAL A 42 4.03 11.68 9.03
C VAL A 42 4.47 12.83 8.15
N SER A 43 5.76 13.19 8.25
CA SER A 43 6.34 14.28 7.48
C SER A 43 6.38 13.99 5.97
N PRO A 44 6.42 15.02 5.10
CA PRO A 44 6.59 14.82 3.66
C PRO A 44 7.80 13.97 3.26
N PRO A 45 9.01 14.18 3.83
CA PRO A 45 10.16 13.33 3.54
C PRO A 45 9.92 11.85 3.91
N SER A 46 9.19 11.58 5.00
CA SER A 46 8.90 10.20 5.42
C SER A 46 7.99 9.46 4.44
N VAL A 47 6.96 10.12 3.91
CA VAL A 47 6.09 9.53 2.88
C VAL A 47 6.86 9.31 1.60
N HIS A 48 7.61 10.32 1.16
CA HIS A 48 8.43 10.21 -0.05
C HIS A 48 9.39 9.02 0.04
N GLN A 49 10.10 8.89 1.16
CA GLN A 49 11.02 7.79 1.38
C GLN A 49 10.30 6.43 1.37
N MET A 50 9.12 6.31 1.98
CA MET A 50 8.32 5.08 1.92
C MET A 50 7.95 4.72 0.48
N ILE A 51 7.50 5.69 -0.33
CA ILE A 51 7.15 5.46 -1.74
C ILE A 51 8.38 4.99 -2.53
N VAL A 52 9.53 5.64 -2.35
CA VAL A 52 10.80 5.24 -2.97
C VAL A 52 11.18 3.82 -2.54
N THR A 53 11.01 3.45 -1.27
CA THR A 53 11.27 2.09 -0.80
C THR A 53 10.31 1.07 -1.42
N LEU A 54 9.02 1.37 -1.51
CA LEU A 54 8.03 0.46 -2.12
C LEU A 54 8.33 0.23 -3.61
N GLU A 55 8.70 1.29 -4.33
CA GLU A 55 9.09 1.24 -5.75
C GLU A 55 10.36 0.42 -5.94
N ARG A 56 11.41 0.67 -5.15
CA ARG A 56 12.66 -0.12 -5.16
C ARG A 56 12.43 -1.60 -4.87
N ASN A 57 11.45 -1.92 -4.02
CA ASN A 57 11.09 -3.30 -3.69
C ASN A 57 10.17 -3.95 -4.75
N GLY A 58 9.82 -3.25 -5.83
CA GLY A 58 8.95 -3.77 -6.88
C GLY A 58 7.50 -3.97 -6.43
N LEU A 59 7.07 -3.30 -5.35
CA LEU A 59 5.72 -3.42 -4.80
C LEU A 59 4.74 -2.44 -5.45
N ILE A 60 5.27 -1.34 -5.98
CA ILE A 60 4.54 -0.33 -6.75
C ILE A 60 5.38 0.13 -7.95
N ARG A 61 4.73 0.80 -8.90
CA ARG A 61 5.38 1.68 -9.89
C ARG A 61 4.74 3.06 -9.85
N ARG A 62 5.46 4.09 -10.30
CA ARG A 62 4.92 5.45 -10.45
C ARG A 62 5.61 6.19 -11.59
N GLN A 63 5.04 7.31 -11.99
CA GLN A 63 5.70 8.28 -12.88
C GLN A 63 6.33 9.38 -12.02
N ALA A 64 7.60 9.70 -12.28
CA ALA A 64 8.28 10.81 -11.63
C ALA A 64 7.53 12.12 -11.90
N ASP A 65 7.50 13.00 -10.90
CA ASP A 65 6.88 14.34 -10.93
C ASP A 65 5.39 14.37 -11.32
N THR A 66 4.74 13.22 -11.37
CA THR A 66 3.33 13.09 -11.74
C THR A 66 2.55 12.65 -10.50
N PRO A 67 1.79 13.57 -9.86
CA PRO A 67 0.94 13.22 -8.74
C PRO A 67 -0.07 12.13 -9.12
N ARG A 68 -0.44 11.29 -8.16
CA ARG A 68 -1.49 10.26 -8.33
C ARG A 68 -1.20 9.25 -9.46
N SER A 69 0.08 8.97 -9.74
CA SER A 69 0.53 7.99 -10.74
C SER A 69 0.92 6.63 -10.14
N ILE A 70 0.69 6.43 -8.83
CA ILE A 70 1.07 5.19 -8.14
C ILE A 70 0.18 4.04 -8.60
N GLU A 71 0.80 2.94 -9.00
CA GLU A 71 0.14 1.68 -9.32
C GLU A 71 0.71 0.56 -8.45
N ILE A 72 -0.17 -0.27 -7.88
CA ILE A 72 0.22 -1.42 -7.07
C ILE A 72 0.58 -2.60 -7.97
N LEU A 73 1.72 -3.23 -7.70
CA LEU A 73 2.21 -4.43 -8.40
C LEU A 73 1.98 -5.72 -7.59
N VAL A 74 1.48 -5.58 -6.36
CA VAL A 74 1.13 -6.69 -5.48
C VAL A 74 -0.31 -7.15 -5.75
N PRO A 75 -0.57 -8.45 -5.97
CA PRO A 75 -1.92 -8.96 -6.10
C PRO A 75 -2.80 -8.61 -4.89
N PRO A 76 -4.06 -8.17 -5.08
CA PRO A 76 -4.94 -7.75 -3.98
C PRO A 76 -5.11 -8.78 -2.86
N GLU A 77 -5.09 -10.07 -3.17
CA GLU A 77 -5.18 -11.18 -2.22
C GLU A 77 -3.99 -11.29 -1.26
N ASN A 78 -2.87 -10.63 -1.58
CA ASN A 78 -1.69 -10.56 -0.72
C ASN A 78 -1.68 -9.28 0.12
N LEU A 79 -2.60 -8.33 -0.12
CA LEU A 79 -2.65 -7.08 0.63
C LEU A 79 -3.29 -7.28 2.01
N PRO A 80 -2.74 -6.67 3.08
CA PRO A 80 -3.24 -6.83 4.44
C PRO A 80 -4.45 -5.92 4.72
N ILE A 81 -5.43 -5.86 3.81
CA ILE A 81 -6.57 -4.91 3.86
C ILE A 81 -7.39 -5.13 5.14
N LEU A 82 -7.74 -6.37 5.47
CA LEU A 82 -8.57 -6.66 6.65
C LEU A 82 -7.86 -6.29 7.95
N SER A 83 -6.60 -6.73 8.09
CA SER A 83 -5.80 -6.38 9.27
C SER A 83 -5.57 -4.87 9.38
N TRP A 84 -5.42 -4.17 8.24
CA TRP A 84 -5.30 -2.71 8.22
C TRP A 84 -6.60 -2.01 8.67
N LEU A 85 -7.76 -2.56 8.32
CA LEU A 85 -9.08 -2.12 8.82
C LEU A 85 -9.33 -2.50 10.29
N GLY A 86 -8.38 -3.14 10.98
CA GLY A 86 -8.57 -3.67 12.33
C GLY A 86 -9.47 -4.91 12.40
N ILE A 87 -9.84 -5.47 11.24
CA ILE A 87 -10.64 -6.68 11.12
C ILE A 87 -9.70 -7.88 11.17
N LYS A 88 -9.76 -8.63 12.28
CA LYS A 88 -9.07 -9.92 12.36
C LYS A 88 -9.93 -10.95 11.61
N PRO A 89 -9.43 -11.60 10.55
CA PRO A 89 -10.17 -12.70 9.94
C PRO A 89 -10.43 -13.74 11.03
N SER A 90 -11.70 -14.11 11.21
CA SER A 90 -12.07 -15.19 12.13
C SER A 90 -11.28 -16.42 11.74
N LYS A 91 -10.64 -17.08 12.72
CA LYS A 91 -10.08 -18.43 12.52
C LYS A 91 -11.20 -19.28 11.93
N SER A 92 -11.07 -19.71 10.68
CA SER A 92 -11.95 -20.75 10.14
C SER A 92 -11.86 -21.94 11.08
N LEU A 93 -13.04 -22.42 11.52
CA LEU A 93 -13.23 -23.63 12.31
C LEU A 93 -12.66 -24.85 11.60
#